data_AF-A0A0J6HX00-F1
#
_entry.id   AF-A0A0J6HX00-F1
#
_cell.length_a   1.000
_cell.length_b   1.000
_cell.length_c   1.000
_cell.angle_alpha   90.00
_cell.angle_beta   90.00
_cell.angle_gamma   90.00
#
_symmetry.space_group_name_H-M   'P 1'
#
loop_
_entity.id
_entity.type
_entity.pdbx_description
1 polymer ?
#
loop_
_entity_poly.entity_id
_entity_poly.type
_entity_poly.pdbx_seq_one_letter_code
_entity_poly.pdbx_strand_id
1 'polypeptide(L)'
;MKINQYGTQSVNPYHKSFDKQATPSQTNAQQEDKVEISAKAKELQKGPDLMMERQEKIARLKAAVENGTYQIDRAGIAEKMVNFYKQQ
;
A
#
# COMPACT_ATOMS: atom_id res chain seq x y z
N MET A 1 49.80 55.24 13.19
CA MET A 1 49.71 53.91 12.55
C MET A 1 48.69 53.06 13.31
N LYS A 2 47.74 52.41 12.63
CA LYS A 2 46.73 51.54 13.25
C LYS A 2 47.25 50.10 13.25
N ILE A 3 47.29 49.47 14.42
CA ILE A 3 47.73 48.07 14.60
C ILE A 3 46.45 47.22 14.73
N ASN A 4 46.24 46.28 13.80
CA ASN A 4 45.14 45.33 13.89
C ASN A 4 45.62 44.11 14.68
N GLN A 5 45.00 43.84 15.83
CA GLN A 5 45.26 42.63 16.60
C GLN A 5 44.57 41.45 15.90
N TYR A 6 45.33 40.61 15.22
CA TYR A 6 44.82 39.32 14.74
C TYR A 6 44.69 38.40 15.96
N GLY A 7 43.46 38.21 16.43
CA GLY A 7 43.16 37.31 17.54
C GLY A 7 43.59 35.88 17.23
N THR A 8 44.29 35.25 18.18
CA THR A 8 44.63 33.83 18.10
C THR A 8 43.34 33.02 18.02
N GLN A 9 43.17 32.27 16.93
CA GLN A 9 42.07 31.31 16.85
C GLN A 9 42.35 30.23 17.90
N SER A 10 41.53 30.18 18.94
CA SER A 10 41.52 29.10 19.93
C SER A 10 41.08 27.80 19.25
N VAL A 11 42.01 27.09 18.63
CA VAL A 11 41.75 25.76 18.09
C VAL A 11 41.80 24.79 19.26
N ASN A 12 40.70 24.65 19.99
CA ASN A 12 40.57 23.69 21.08
C ASN A 12 40.17 22.31 20.50
N PRO A 13 41.11 21.35 20.34
CA PRO A 13 40.82 20.07 19.69
C PRO A 13 39.85 19.18 20.50
N TYR A 14 39.73 19.42 21.81
CA TYR A 14 38.88 18.65 22.71
C TYR A 14 37.38 18.94 22.55
N HIS A 15 37.00 20.13 22.07
CA HIS A 15 35.59 20.44 21.80
C HIS A 15 35.07 19.65 20.58
N LYS A 16 35.90 19.44 19.55
CA LYS A 16 35.51 18.66 18.36
C LYS A 16 35.19 17.19 18.64
N SER A 17 35.77 16.61 19.69
CA SER A 17 35.46 15.24 20.12
C SER A 17 34.08 15.12 20.77
N PHE A 18 33.64 16.17 21.48
CA PHE A 18 32.34 16.17 22.15
C PHE A 18 31.18 16.32 21.14
N ASP A 19 31.36 17.15 20.11
CA ASP A 19 30.36 17.31 19.03
C ASP A 19 30.17 16.04 18.19
N LYS A 20 31.21 15.21 18.03
CA LYS A 20 31.10 13.92 17.30
C LYS A 20 30.30 12.86 18.05
N GLN A 21 30.24 12.92 19.38
CA GLN A 21 29.44 12.00 20.18
C GLN A 21 27.96 12.42 20.27
N ALA A 22 27.65 13.70 20.02
CA ALA A 22 26.29 14.23 20.06
C ALA A 22 25.51 14.03 18.76
N THR A 23 26.15 13.61 17.67
CA THR A 23 25.43 13.15 16.47
C THR A 23 24.94 11.73 16.71
N PRO A 24 23.63 11.48 16.89
CA PRO A 24 23.13 10.12 16.85
C PRO A 24 23.55 9.57 15.49
N SER A 25 24.30 8.47 15.52
CA SER A 25 24.55 7.67 14.34
C SER A 25 23.20 7.49 13.69
N GLN A 26 23.04 8.01 12.46
CA GLN A 26 21.88 7.70 11.65
C GLN A 26 21.86 6.18 11.58
N THR A 27 21.06 5.56 12.45
CA THR A 27 20.67 4.19 12.31
C THR A 27 20.11 4.15 10.91
N ASN A 28 20.83 3.47 10.02
CA ASN A 28 20.30 3.09 8.72
C ASN A 28 19.03 2.31 9.06
N ALA A 29 17.90 3.01 9.15
CA ALA A 29 16.60 2.41 9.17
C ALA A 29 16.59 1.56 7.91
N GLN A 30 16.61 0.24 8.09
CA GLN A 30 16.51 -0.70 7.00
C GLN A 30 15.32 -0.23 6.17
N GLN A 31 15.58 0.14 4.91
CA GLN A 31 14.50 0.48 4.00
C GLN A 31 13.62 -0.76 3.92
N GLU A 32 12.46 -0.71 4.55
CA GLU A 32 11.45 -1.74 4.41
C GLU A 32 10.95 -1.70 2.97
N ASP A 33 11.00 -2.83 2.29
CA ASP A 33 10.39 -2.98 0.98
C ASP A 33 8.87 -2.75 1.11
N LYS A 34 8.39 -1.61 0.61
CA LYS A 34 6.96 -1.27 0.57
C LYS A 34 6.40 -1.54 -0.81
N VAL A 35 5.36 -2.37 -0.87
CA VAL A 35 4.56 -2.59 -2.08
C VAL A 35 3.30 -1.74 -1.99
N GLU A 36 3.16 -0.74 -2.87
CA GLU A 36 1.95 0.08 -2.96
C GLU A 36 1.07 -0.37 -4.12
N ILE A 37 -0.25 -0.47 -3.88
CA ILE A 37 -1.23 -0.68 -4.95
C ILE A 37 -1.25 0.57 -5.84
N SER A 38 -1.01 0.39 -7.13
CA SER A 38 -0.97 1.50 -8.11
C SER A 38 -2.28 2.29 -8.11
N ALA A 39 -2.20 3.59 -8.41
CA ALA A 39 -3.37 4.46 -8.51
C ALA A 39 -4.43 3.90 -9.47
N LYS A 40 -3.99 3.39 -10.63
CA LYS A 40 -4.84 2.73 -11.62
C LYS A 40 -5.53 1.47 -11.09
N ALA A 41 -4.84 0.64 -10.29
CA ALA A 41 -5.47 -0.54 -9.67
C ALA A 41 -6.53 -0.16 -8.62
N LYS A 42 -6.30 0.93 -7.86
CA LYS A 42 -7.30 1.47 -6.92
C LYS A 42 -8.54 2.01 -7.65
N GLU A 43 -8.37 2.60 -8.83
CA GLU A 43 -9.49 3.04 -9.67
C GLU A 43 -10.30 1.86 -10.19
N LEU A 44 -9.64 0.81 -10.71
CA LEU A 44 -10.32 -0.41 -11.18
C LEU A 44 -11.08 -1.15 -10.07
N GLN A 45 -10.63 -1.06 -8.82
CA GLN A 45 -11.32 -1.65 -7.66
C GLN A 45 -12.63 -0.91 -7.33
N LYS A 46 -12.74 0.37 -7.68
CA LYS A 46 -13.85 1.25 -7.31
C LYS A 46 -14.88 1.39 -8.44
N GLY A 47 -15.42 0.28 -8.95
CA GLY A 47 -16.59 0.34 -9.84
C GLY A 47 -17.89 0.39 -9.03
N PRO A 48 -18.49 1.57 -8.74
CA PRO A 48 -19.71 1.68 -7.93
C PRO A 48 -20.92 1.03 -8.61
N ASP A 49 -21.03 1.13 -9.94
CA ASP A 49 -22.19 0.63 -10.68
C ASP A 49 -22.31 -0.90 -10.60
N LEU A 50 -21.18 -1.60 -10.63
CA LEU A 50 -21.13 -3.06 -10.46
C LEU A 50 -21.58 -3.52 -9.07
N MET A 51 -21.49 -2.66 -8.06
CA MET A 51 -21.92 -3.03 -6.70
C MET A 51 -23.44 -3.06 -6.58
N MET A 52 -24.17 -2.16 -7.23
CA MET A 52 -25.63 -2.11 -7.15
C MET A 52 -26.26 -3.32 -7.85
N GLU A 53 -25.86 -3.62 -9.08
CA GLU A 53 -26.31 -4.81 -9.81
C GLU A 53 -25.96 -6.12 -9.07
N ARG A 54 -24.79 -6.16 -8.45
CA ARG A 54 -24.37 -7.29 -7.61
C ARG A 54 -25.26 -7.44 -6.38
N GLN A 55 -25.65 -6.34 -5.75
CA GLN A 55 -26.50 -6.37 -4.57
C GLN A 55 -27.90 -6.91 -4.89
N GLU A 56 -28.51 -6.45 -5.99
CA GLU A 56 -29.80 -6.97 -6.46
C GLU A 56 -29.74 -8.47 -6.78
N LYS A 57 -28.67 -8.90 -7.47
CA LYS A 57 -28.44 -10.31 -7.77
C LYS A 57 -28.33 -11.15 -6.49
N ILE A 58 -27.62 -10.67 -5.48
CA ILE A 58 -27.48 -11.35 -4.19
C ILE A 58 -28.85 -11.48 -3.51
N ALA A 59 -29.63 -10.40 -3.46
CA ALA A 59 -30.96 -10.43 -2.84
C ALA A 59 -31.89 -11.46 -3.51
N ARG A 60 -31.90 -11.52 -4.84
CA ARG A 60 -32.68 -12.52 -5.60
C ARG A 60 -32.24 -13.95 -5.27
N LEU A 61 -30.93 -14.20 -5.22
CA LEU A 61 -30.39 -15.52 -4.91
C LEU A 61 -30.74 -15.96 -3.48
N LYS A 62 -30.63 -15.06 -2.50
CA LYS A 62 -31.01 -15.33 -1.11
C LYS A 62 -32.47 -15.75 -1.01
N ALA A 63 -33.37 -14.99 -1.62
CA ALA A 63 -34.79 -15.32 -1.64
C ALA A 63 -35.08 -16.68 -2.30
N ALA A 64 -34.40 -17.01 -3.40
CA ALA A 64 -34.57 -18.32 -4.07
C ALA A 64 -34.07 -19.49 -3.20
N VAL A 65 -32.99 -19.29 -2.43
CA VAL A 65 -32.45 -20.30 -1.51
C VAL A 65 -33.38 -20.50 -0.32
N GLU A 66 -33.84 -19.41 0.31
CA GLU A 66 -34.77 -19.46 1.44
C GLU A 66 -36.09 -20.15 1.09
N ASN A 67 -36.62 -19.88 -0.11
CA ASN A 67 -37.85 -20.49 -0.60
C ASN A 67 -37.65 -21.92 -1.16
N GLY A 68 -36.42 -22.44 -1.18
CA GLY A 68 -36.10 -23.77 -1.72
C GLY A 68 -36.28 -23.91 -3.25
N THR A 69 -36.44 -22.80 -3.97
CA THR A 69 -36.63 -22.79 -5.43
C THR A 69 -35.32 -22.63 -6.20
N TYR A 70 -34.19 -22.51 -5.50
CA TYR A 70 -32.88 -22.40 -6.12
C TYR A 70 -32.48 -23.70 -6.83
N GLN A 71 -32.33 -23.63 -8.15
CA GLN A 71 -31.89 -24.74 -8.98
C GLN A 71 -30.41 -24.60 -9.34
N ILE A 72 -29.65 -25.66 -9.10
CA ILE A 72 -28.21 -25.70 -9.44
C ILE A 72 -28.07 -26.08 -10.92
N ASP A 73 -27.65 -25.13 -11.74
CA ASP A 73 -27.26 -25.38 -13.13
C ASP A 73 -25.83 -25.92 -13.21
N ARG A 74 -25.71 -27.25 -13.31
CA ARG A 74 -24.42 -27.95 -13.39
C ARG A 74 -23.66 -27.63 -14.68
N ALA A 75 -24.37 -27.49 -15.80
CA ALA A 75 -23.75 -27.20 -17.10
C ALA A 75 -23.17 -25.79 -17.11
N GLY A 76 -23.94 -24.80 -16.65
CA GLY A 76 -23.47 -23.42 -16.53
C GLY A 76 -22.33 -23.24 -15.52
N ILE A 77 -22.25 -24.06 -14.48
CA ILE A 77 -21.09 -24.08 -13.57
C ILE A 77 -19.84 -24.56 -14.31
N ALA A 78 -19.91 -25.70 -14.99
CA ALA A 78 -18.78 -26.25 -15.72
C ALA A 78 -18.29 -25.28 -16.81
N GLU A 79 -19.20 -24.68 -17.57
CA GLU A 79 -18.88 -23.68 -18.58
C GLU A 79 -18.16 -22.47 -17.96
N LYS A 80 -18.66 -21.92 -16.85
CA LYS A 80 -18.02 -20.78 -16.17
C LYS A 80 -16.64 -21.11 -15.63
N MET A 81 -16.46 -22.30 -15.05
CA MET A 81 -15.15 -22.77 -14.60
C MET A 81 -14.17 -22.84 -15.77
N VAL A 82 -14.57 -23.48 -16.86
CA VAL A 82 -13.74 -23.58 -18.07
C VAL A 82 -13.40 -22.21 -18.62
N ASN A 83 -14.37 -21.32 -18.78
CA ASN A 83 -14.15 -19.97 -19.30
C ASN A 83 -13.20 -19.15 -18.42
N PHE A 84 -13.36 -19.21 -17.09
CA PHE A 84 -12.51 -18.47 -16.16
C PHE A 84 -11.04 -18.94 -16.21
N TYR A 85 -10.80 -20.25 -16.28
CA TYR A 85 -9.44 -20.79 -16.23
C TYR A 85 -8.77 -20.90 -17.60
N LYS A 86 -9.52 -21.02 -18.70
CA LYS A 86 -8.97 -21.12 -20.06
C LYS A 86 -8.72 -19.78 -20.74
N GLN A 87 -9.29 -18.68 -20.26
CA GLN A 87 -9.08 -17.34 -20.84
C GLN A 87 -7.85 -16.59 -20.24
N GLN A 88 -6.88 -17.32 -19.66
CA GLN A 88 -5.58 -16.73 -19.28
C GLN A 88 -4.62 -16.67 -20.47
#